data_AF-A0A7Z9XGE5-F1
#
_entry.id   AF-A0A7Z9XGE5-F1
#
_cell.length_a   1.000
_cell.length_b   1.000
_cell.length_c   1.000
_cell.angle_alpha   90.00
_cell.angle_beta   90.00
_cell.angle_gamma   90.00
#
_symmetry.space_group_name_H-M   'P 1'
#
loop_
_entity.id
_entity.type
_entity.pdbx_description
1 polymer ?
#
loop_
_entity_poly.entity_id
_entity_poly.type
_entity_poly.pdbx_seq_one_letter_code
_entity_poly.pdbx_strand_id
1 'polypeptide(L)'
;GTNAGTSIGPDIGFGASGDDTGGTAYNGAAGVEWGIFKTLIDLKGYLMADDVDGIERSITRLDTHFNHFTTTISDTGYKEIRLDIKENVISDLNLSYMARKSKLEDADMIEAISDLQAKQAAYQAALASSAKIMELSLMDYL
;
A
#
# COMPACT_ATOMS: atom_id res chain seq x y z
N GLY A 1 27.01 -16.22 4.21
CA GLY A 1 26.33 -14.92 4.10
C GLY A 1 24.87 -15.13 4.38
N THR A 2 24.40 -14.80 5.57
CA THR A 2 23.01 -14.96 5.99
C THR A 2 22.44 -13.58 6.24
N ASN A 3 21.99 -12.92 5.18
CA ASN A 3 21.14 -11.74 5.29
C ASN A 3 19.73 -12.21 5.67
N ALA A 4 19.58 -12.70 6.89
CA ALA A 4 18.27 -12.88 7.49
C ALA A 4 17.84 -11.48 7.95
N GLY A 5 16.96 -10.84 7.16
CA GLY A 5 16.38 -9.55 7.52
C GLY A 5 15.64 -9.69 8.85
N THR A 6 16.28 -9.29 9.94
CA THR A 6 15.63 -9.15 11.23
C THR A 6 14.55 -8.09 11.08
N SER A 7 13.32 -8.42 11.47
CA SER A 7 12.20 -7.49 11.50
C SER A 7 12.62 -6.22 12.26
N ILE A 8 12.47 -5.06 11.63
CA ILE A 8 12.70 -3.75 12.28
C ILE A 8 11.61 -3.41 13.31
N GLY A 9 10.55 -4.24 13.40
CA GLY A 9 9.41 -4.07 14.30
C GLY A 9 9.74 -3.73 15.76
N PRO A 10 10.76 -4.34 16.39
CA PRO A 10 11.14 -4.01 17.78
C PRO A 10 11.69 -2.58 17.94
N ASP A 11 12.41 -2.06 16.96
CA ASP A 11 13.00 -0.70 16.99
C ASP A 11 11.93 0.39 16.75
N ILE A 12 10.79 0.03 16.16
CA ILE A 12 9.63 0.92 15.92
C ILE A 12 8.43 0.62 16.85
N GLY A 13 8.65 -0.10 17.95
CA GLY A 13 7.65 -0.29 19.01
C GLY A 13 6.61 -1.39 18.79
N PHE A 14 6.77 -2.25 17.78
CA PHE A 14 5.89 -3.39 17.47
C PHE A 14 6.50 -4.75 17.89
N GLY A 15 7.34 -4.76 18.92
CA GLY A 15 7.94 -6.00 19.46
C GLY A 15 6.91 -6.85 20.21
N ALA A 16 6.99 -8.18 20.03
CA ALA A 16 6.05 -9.18 20.56
C ALA A 16 6.04 -9.35 22.11
N SER A 17 6.43 -8.33 22.84
CA SER A 17 6.44 -8.32 24.31
C SER A 17 6.23 -6.89 24.78
N GLY A 18 4.96 -6.48 24.87
CA GLY A 18 4.56 -5.16 25.39
C GLY A 18 3.71 -4.32 24.45
N ASP A 19 3.13 -4.90 23.39
CA ASP A 19 2.15 -4.24 22.53
C ASP A 19 0.83 -3.98 23.29
N ASP A 20 0.83 -2.92 24.07
CA ASP A 20 -0.33 -2.30 24.69
C ASP A 20 -1.14 -1.47 23.66
N THR A 21 -1.16 -1.87 22.39
CA THR A 21 -2.03 -1.30 21.34
C THR A 21 -2.92 -2.34 20.63
N GLY A 22 -3.04 -3.55 21.19
CA GLY A 22 -3.81 -4.64 20.61
C GLY A 22 -5.07 -5.05 21.39
N GLY A 23 -6.20 -4.39 21.11
CA GLY A 23 -7.53 -5.01 21.00
C GLY A 23 -7.93 -6.16 21.95
N THR A 24 -7.62 -6.12 23.25
CA THR A 24 -8.35 -6.96 24.20
C THR A 24 -9.66 -6.26 24.52
N ALA A 25 -10.76 -6.81 24.03
CA ALA A 25 -12.08 -6.52 24.54
C ALA A 25 -12.00 -6.49 26.07
N TYR A 26 -12.29 -5.33 26.66
CA TYR A 26 -12.41 -5.14 28.10
C TYR A 26 -13.50 -6.10 28.59
N ASN A 27 -13.11 -7.31 29.00
CA ASN A 27 -13.98 -8.25 29.67
C ASN A 27 -14.24 -7.67 31.06
N GLY A 28 -15.46 -7.20 31.29
CA GLY A 28 -15.90 -6.45 32.47
C GLY A 28 -15.92 -7.25 33.77
N ALA A 29 -14.76 -7.73 34.23
CA ALA A 29 -14.61 -8.40 35.51
C ALA A 29 -13.37 -7.98 36.32
N ALA A 30 -12.42 -7.27 35.73
CA ALA A 30 -11.38 -6.56 36.46
C ALA A 30 -11.75 -5.08 36.50
N GLY A 31 -11.90 -4.51 37.70
CA GLY A 31 -12.15 -3.08 37.84
C GLY A 31 -11.12 -2.31 37.02
N VAL A 32 -11.58 -1.44 36.13
CA VAL A 32 -10.71 -0.55 35.36
C VAL A 32 -10.05 0.38 36.36
N GLU A 33 -8.92 -0.03 36.91
CA GLU A 33 -8.23 0.70 37.97
C GLU A 33 -7.54 1.95 37.38
N TRP A 34 -7.36 1.99 36.04
CA TRP A 34 -6.71 3.06 35.31
C TRP A 34 -7.48 3.42 34.03
N GLY A 35 -8.00 4.64 33.98
CA GLY A 35 -8.70 5.21 32.82
C GLY A 35 -9.08 6.67 33.08
N ILE A 36 -9.11 7.49 32.03
CA ILE A 36 -9.35 8.94 32.14
C ILE A 36 -10.65 9.28 32.88
N PHE A 37 -11.73 8.54 32.63
CA PHE A 37 -13.01 8.76 33.30
C PHE A 37 -12.98 8.39 34.79
N LYS A 38 -12.22 7.35 35.16
CA LYS A 38 -12.00 7.02 36.57
C LYS A 38 -11.17 8.12 37.25
N THR A 39 -10.13 8.62 36.60
CA THR A 39 -9.33 9.74 37.11
C THR A 39 -10.18 10.99 37.34
N LEU A 40 -11.16 11.28 36.47
CA LEU A 40 -12.10 12.39 36.65
C LEU A 40 -13.11 12.15 37.79
N ILE A 41 -13.58 10.91 37.96
CA ILE A 41 -14.48 10.54 39.06
C ILE A 41 -13.74 10.60 40.40
N ASP A 42 -12.51 10.09 40.46
CA ASP A 42 -11.64 10.13 41.63
C ASP A 42 -11.33 11.60 41.99
N LEU A 43 -10.97 12.43 41.01
CA LEU A 43 -10.75 13.87 41.19
C LEU A 43 -11.97 14.56 41.82
N LYS A 44 -13.18 14.32 41.29
CA LYS A 44 -14.42 14.84 41.88
C LYS A 44 -14.56 14.41 43.35
N GLY A 45 -14.26 13.13 43.65
CA GLY A 45 -14.31 12.59 45.00
C GLY A 45 -13.35 13.32 45.95
N TYR A 46 -12.10 13.53 45.53
CA TYR A 46 -11.10 14.24 46.34
C TYR A 46 -11.42 15.73 46.51
N LEU A 47 -12.00 16.41 45.50
CA LEU A 47 -12.49 17.78 45.65
C LEU A 47 -13.64 17.89 46.66
N MET A 48 -14.53 16.90 46.72
CA MET A 48 -15.63 16.89 47.70
C MET A 48 -15.15 16.59 49.13
N ALA A 49 -14.03 15.88 49.27
CA ALA A 49 -13.43 15.50 50.54
C ALA A 49 -12.39 16.51 51.06
N ASP A 50 -12.09 17.58 50.29
CA ASP A 50 -11.03 18.55 50.56
C ASP A 50 -9.64 17.89 50.76
N ASP A 51 -9.41 16.78 50.04
CA ASP A 51 -8.16 16.01 50.09
C ASP A 51 -7.17 16.55 49.05
N VAL A 52 -6.27 17.42 49.51
CA VAL A 52 -5.25 18.07 48.68
C VAL A 52 -4.31 17.06 48.01
N ASP A 53 -3.90 16.00 48.72
CA ASP A 53 -3.00 14.97 48.18
C ASP A 53 -3.69 14.15 47.08
N GLY A 54 -4.98 13.83 47.28
CA GLY A 54 -5.78 13.13 46.29
C GLY A 54 -6.00 13.94 45.01
N ILE A 55 -6.19 15.26 45.15
CA ILE A 55 -6.31 16.19 44.01
C ILE A 55 -5.00 16.23 43.21
N GLU A 56 -3.85 16.39 43.88
CA GLU A 56 -2.55 16.44 43.21
C GLU A 56 -2.27 15.16 42.41
N ARG A 57 -2.49 13.99 43.03
CA ARG A 57 -2.33 12.68 42.35
C ARG A 57 -3.24 12.55 41.13
N SER A 58 -4.45 13.06 41.21
CA SER A 58 -5.43 12.98 40.12
C SER A 58 -5.05 13.89 38.95
N ILE A 59 -4.46 15.05 39.23
CA ILE A 59 -3.92 15.95 38.21
C ILE A 59 -2.72 15.31 37.50
N THR A 60 -1.79 14.67 38.24
CA THR A 60 -0.66 13.95 37.62
C THR A 60 -1.11 12.79 36.73
N ARG A 61 -2.13 12.04 37.17
CA ARG A 61 -2.73 10.97 36.36
C ARG A 61 -3.39 11.52 35.09
N LEU A 62 -4.06 12.67 35.19
CA LEU A 62 -4.68 13.36 34.04
C LEU A 62 -3.63 13.78 33.01
N ASP A 63 -2.51 14.36 33.45
CA ASP A 63 -1.40 14.73 32.57
C ASP A 63 -0.80 13.52 31.84
N THR A 64 -0.64 12.40 32.55
CA THR A 64 -0.18 11.14 31.95
C THR A 64 -1.12 10.67 30.83
N HIS A 65 -2.44 10.72 31.05
CA HIS A 65 -3.42 10.39 30.03
C HIS A 65 -3.37 11.36 28.84
N PHE A 66 -3.20 12.66 29.09
CA PHE A 66 -3.10 13.66 28.03
C PHE A 66 -1.86 13.44 27.15
N ASN A 67 -0.72 13.15 27.76
CA ASN A 67 0.51 12.81 27.05
C ASN A 67 0.32 11.55 26.20
N HIS A 68 -0.31 10.50 26.75
CA HIS A 68 -0.61 9.28 26.00
C HIS A 68 -1.52 9.51 24.78
N PHE A 69 -2.58 10.32 24.92
CA PHE A 69 -3.43 10.68 23.79
C PHE A 69 -2.66 11.45 22.73
N THR A 70 -1.82 12.41 23.15
CA THR A 70 -1.00 13.20 22.24
C THR A 70 -0.05 12.29 21.44
N THR A 71 0.63 11.34 22.10
CA THR A 71 1.48 10.35 21.43
C THR A 71 0.70 9.50 20.43
N THR A 72 -0.49 9.04 20.80
CA THR A 72 -1.34 8.22 19.92
C THR A 72 -1.82 8.99 18.69
N ILE A 73 -2.18 10.27 18.87
CA ILE A 73 -2.55 11.17 17.78
C ILE A 73 -1.35 11.39 16.86
N SER A 74 -0.16 11.64 17.43
CA SER A 74 1.06 11.79 16.65
C SER A 74 1.40 10.53 15.85
N ASP A 75 1.33 9.34 16.45
CA ASP A 75 1.56 8.07 15.76
C ASP A 75 0.58 7.86 14.60
N THR A 76 -0.70 8.19 14.81
CA THR A 76 -1.71 8.18 13.75
C THR A 76 -1.36 9.16 12.62
N GLY A 77 -0.95 10.39 12.97
CA GLY A 77 -0.49 11.38 11.99
C GLY A 77 0.73 10.91 11.18
N TYR A 78 1.69 10.24 11.82
CA TYR A 78 2.82 9.64 11.12
C TYR A 78 2.39 8.51 10.17
N LYS A 79 1.42 7.69 10.57
CA LYS A 79 0.86 6.63 9.72
C LYS A 79 0.17 7.21 8.49
N GLU A 80 -0.59 8.30 8.65
CA GLU A 80 -1.21 9.02 7.52
C GLU A 80 -0.16 9.55 6.54
N ILE A 81 0.86 10.26 7.03
CA ILE A 81 1.97 10.75 6.18
C ILE A 81 2.64 9.60 5.43
N ARG A 82 2.83 8.46 6.09
CA ARG A 82 3.43 7.27 5.46
C ARG A 82 2.52 6.66 4.40
N LEU A 83 1.20 6.69 4.58
CA LEU A 83 0.24 6.23 3.58
C LEU A 83 0.26 7.15 2.35
N ASP A 84 0.25 8.47 2.54
CA ASP A 84 0.36 9.45 1.44
C ASP A 84 1.64 9.23 0.62
N ILE A 85 2.78 9.01 1.28
CA ILE A 85 4.05 8.72 0.58
C ILE A 85 3.94 7.42 -0.22
N LYS A 86 3.35 6.37 0.37
CA LYS A 86 3.18 5.07 -0.31
C LYS A 86 2.24 5.18 -1.51
N GLU A 87 1.16 5.95 -1.41
CA GLU A 87 0.24 6.20 -2.52
C GLU A 87 0.97 6.86 -3.69
N ASN A 88 1.77 7.89 -3.42
CA ASN A 88 2.58 8.56 -4.44
C ASN A 88 3.57 7.59 -5.11
N VAL A 89 4.26 6.76 -4.31
CA VAL A 89 5.20 5.75 -4.85
C VAL A 89 4.49 4.70 -5.71
N ILE A 90 3.31 4.24 -5.28
CA ILE A 90 2.52 3.26 -6.06
C ILE A 90 2.04 3.87 -7.38
N SER A 91 1.61 5.14 -7.36
CA SER A 91 1.22 5.87 -8.56
C SER A 91 2.37 5.98 -9.57
N ASP A 92 3.56 6.36 -9.11
CA ASP A 92 4.76 6.43 -9.95
C ASP A 92 5.17 5.04 -10.49
N LEU A 93 5.13 4.01 -9.64
CA LEU A 93 5.35 2.63 -10.09
C LEU A 93 4.37 2.21 -11.17
N ASN A 94 3.07 2.53 -11.01
CA ASN A 94 2.04 2.19 -11.97
C ASN A 94 2.32 2.85 -13.33
N LEU A 95 2.64 4.15 -13.33
CA LEU A 95 3.03 4.88 -14.55
C LEU A 95 4.26 4.26 -15.21
N SER A 96 5.29 3.92 -14.43
CA SER A 96 6.51 3.27 -14.94
C SER A 96 6.20 1.88 -15.54
N TYR A 97 5.34 1.10 -14.89
CA TYR A 97 4.91 -0.21 -15.39
C TYR A 97 4.08 -0.08 -16.66
N MET A 98 3.13 0.85 -16.73
CA MET A 98 2.36 1.12 -17.94
C MET A 98 3.27 1.54 -19.11
N ALA A 99 4.24 2.43 -18.87
CA ALA A 99 5.18 2.87 -19.90
C ALA A 99 6.07 1.71 -20.40
N ARG A 100 6.57 0.86 -19.49
CA ARG A 100 7.36 -0.33 -19.84
C ARG A 100 6.54 -1.35 -20.61
N LYS A 101 5.30 -1.59 -20.19
CA LYS A 101 4.37 -2.51 -20.85
C LYS A 101 4.03 -2.02 -22.26
N SER A 102 3.65 -0.74 -22.41
CA SER A 102 3.37 -0.13 -23.71
C SER A 102 4.55 -0.27 -24.65
N LYS A 103 5.78 0.00 -24.18
CA LYS A 103 6.98 -0.13 -25.01
C LYS A 103 7.25 -1.57 -25.47
N LEU A 104 6.93 -2.56 -24.64
CA LEU A 104 7.06 -3.97 -25.01
C LEU A 104 5.99 -4.37 -26.03
N GLU A 105 4.73 -4.02 -25.77
CA GLU A 105 3.61 -4.31 -26.69
C GLU A 105 3.78 -3.60 -28.04
N ASP A 106 4.20 -2.32 -28.05
CA ASP A 106 4.45 -1.56 -29.29
C ASP A 106 5.57 -2.18 -30.13
N ALA A 107 6.63 -2.69 -29.49
CA ALA A 107 7.73 -3.36 -30.20
C ALA A 107 7.24 -4.64 -30.90
N ASP A 108 6.43 -5.46 -30.21
CA ASP A 108 5.87 -6.69 -30.76
C ASP A 108 4.86 -6.39 -31.89
N MET A 109 4.07 -5.31 -31.78
CA MET A 109 3.16 -4.90 -32.85
C MET A 109 3.89 -4.49 -34.13
N ILE A 110 5.00 -3.76 -34.05
CA ILE A 110 5.80 -3.36 -35.23
C ILE A 110 6.33 -4.59 -35.97
N GLU A 111 6.79 -5.60 -35.22
CA GLU A 111 7.29 -6.86 -35.79
C GLU A 111 6.15 -7.65 -36.45
N ALA A 112 5.00 -7.77 -35.80
CA ALA A 112 3.83 -8.44 -36.36
C ALA A 112 3.32 -7.76 -37.65
N ILE A 113 3.29 -6.42 -37.69
CA ILE A 113 2.94 -5.66 -38.89
C ILE A 113 3.95 -5.91 -40.01
N SER A 114 5.24 -5.93 -39.68
CA SER A 114 6.31 -6.17 -40.65
C SER A 114 6.23 -7.58 -41.26
N ASP A 115 6.01 -8.61 -40.44
CA ASP A 115 5.80 -9.98 -40.93
C ASP A 115 4.53 -10.09 -41.80
N LEU A 116 3.44 -9.43 -41.40
CA LEU A 116 2.22 -9.39 -42.19
C LEU A 116 2.45 -8.73 -43.56
N GLN A 117 3.15 -7.60 -43.61
CA GLN A 117 3.49 -6.93 -44.87
C GLN A 117 4.38 -7.79 -45.77
N ALA A 118 5.37 -8.47 -45.19
CA ALA A 118 6.23 -9.40 -45.93
C ALA A 118 5.40 -10.55 -46.55
N LYS A 119 4.48 -11.13 -45.78
CA LYS A 119 3.56 -12.17 -46.27
C LYS A 119 2.60 -11.66 -47.33
N GLN A 120 2.06 -10.45 -47.18
CA GLN A 120 1.22 -9.82 -48.20
C GLN A 120 1.97 -9.58 -49.51
N ALA A 121 3.20 -9.07 -49.43
CA ALA A 121 4.04 -8.84 -50.60
C ALA A 121 4.38 -10.16 -51.33
N ALA A 122 4.77 -11.20 -50.58
CA ALA A 122 5.04 -12.52 -51.14
C ALA A 122 3.77 -13.13 -51.78
N TYR A 123 2.61 -12.98 -51.14
CA TYR A 123 1.34 -13.45 -51.68
C TYR A 123 0.95 -12.74 -52.98
N GLN A 124 1.10 -11.41 -53.04
CA GLN A 124 0.86 -10.63 -54.25
C GLN A 124 1.80 -11.04 -55.39
N ALA A 125 3.09 -11.26 -55.09
CA ALA A 125 4.06 -11.74 -56.06
C ALA A 125 3.69 -13.13 -56.59
N ALA A 126 3.33 -14.07 -55.71
CA ALA A 126 2.88 -15.40 -56.10
C ALA A 126 1.61 -15.37 -56.98
N LEU A 127 0.66 -14.48 -56.67
CA LEU A 127 -0.55 -14.29 -57.44
C LEU A 127 -0.26 -13.70 -58.82
N ALA A 128 0.63 -12.70 -58.91
CA ALA A 128 1.07 -12.15 -60.19
C ALA A 128 1.81 -13.18 -61.05
N SER A 129 2.68 -14.00 -60.45
CA SER A 129 3.34 -15.11 -61.14
C SER A 129 2.34 -16.16 -61.64
N SER A 130 1.35 -16.52 -60.82
CA SER A 130 0.30 -17.47 -61.21
C SER A 130 -0.56 -16.94 -62.35
N ALA A 131 -0.95 -15.65 -62.30
CA ALA A 131 -1.68 -14.99 -63.37
C ALA A 131 -0.87 -14.96 -64.68
N LYS A 132 0.45 -14.68 -64.61
CA LYS A 132 1.35 -14.71 -65.77
C LYS A 132 1.44 -16.10 -66.41
N ILE A 133 1.52 -17.15 -65.59
CA ILE A 133 1.53 -18.55 -66.06
C ILE A 133 0.21 -18.88 -66.76
N MET A 134 -0.92 -18.50 -66.17
CA MET A 134 -2.23 -18.70 -66.76
C MET A 134 -2.38 -17.98 -68.11
N GLU A 135 -1.94 -16.72 -68.20
CA GLU A 135 -1.95 -15.93 -69.44
C GLU A 135 -1.11 -16.58 -70.55
N LEU A 136 0.10 -17.08 -70.21
CA LEU A 136 0.97 -17.78 -71.17
C LEU A 136 0.32 -19.08 -71.68
N SER A 137 -0.29 -19.86 -70.78
CA SER A 137 -0.94 -21.14 -71.13
C SER A 137 -2.18 -20.97 -72.04
N LEU A 138 -2.87 -19.84 -71.93
CA LEU A 138 -4.00 -19.50 -72.78
C LEU A 138 -3.56 -19.06 -74.18
N MET A 139 -2.42 -18.36 -74.30
CA MET A 139 -1.85 -17.96 -75.59
C MET A 139 -1.23 -19.12 -76.36
N ASP A 140 -0.70 -20.13 -75.66
CA ASP A 140 -0.09 -21.33 -76.28
C ASP A 140 -1.14 -22.37 -76.75
N TYR A 141 -2.42 -22.14 -76.45
CA TYR A 141 -3.54 -22.99 -76.86
C TYR A 141 -4.22 -22.53 -78.17
N LEU A 142 -3.83 -21.38 -78.72
CA LEU A 142 -4.29 -20.83 -80.00
C LEU A 142 -3.24 -21.01 -81.10
#